data_AF-A0A2B8A4J1-F1
#
_entry.id   AF-A0A2B8A4J1-F1
#
_cell.length_a   1.000
_cell.length_b   1.000
_cell.length_c   1.000
_cell.angle_alpha   90.00
_cell.angle_beta   90.00
_cell.angle_gamma   90.00
#
_symmetry.space_group_name_H-M   'P 1'
#
loop_
_entity.id
_entity.type
_entity.pdbx_description
1 polymer ?
#
loop_
_entity_poly.entity_id
_entity_poly.type
_entity_poly.pdbx_seq_one_letter_code
_entity_poly.pdbx_strand_id
1 'polypeptide(L)'
;MLWSINTVNFYNTKKMKDIEKLINSYIESATYINDNYMDRVVKTHNHHEKNTIKIVEYLKKNSLLYKLHPLLNHPVDNVRLTAAFDLLSLYEEEAKKVYYEIIAKKIPLMSSTARISLQQWEENKSLENKE
;
A
#
# COMPACT_ATOMS: atom_id res chain seq x y z
N MET A 1 42.03 13.56 -18.00
CA MET A 1 41.31 13.20 -16.77
C MET A 1 40.03 14.02 -16.72
N LEU A 2 38.91 13.43 -16.26
CA LEU A 2 37.58 14.02 -16.01
C LEU A 2 36.55 14.04 -17.15
N TRP A 3 35.84 12.91 -17.33
CA TRP A 3 34.48 12.86 -17.91
C TRP A 3 33.72 11.66 -17.31
N SER A 4 33.13 11.76 -16.11
CA SER A 4 32.25 10.70 -15.56
C SER A 4 31.23 11.12 -14.49
N ILE A 5 30.89 12.41 -14.32
CA ILE A 5 30.02 12.82 -13.18
C ILE A 5 28.54 13.04 -13.56
N ASN A 6 28.18 13.21 -14.84
CA ASN A 6 26.81 13.60 -15.22
C ASN A 6 25.82 12.47 -15.59
N THR A 7 26.28 11.25 -15.87
CA THR A 7 25.38 10.16 -16.26
C THR A 7 24.66 9.54 -15.06
N VAL A 8 25.33 9.38 -13.92
CA VAL A 8 24.75 8.75 -12.72
C VAL A 8 23.55 9.56 -12.19
N ASN A 9 23.62 10.90 -12.22
CA ASN A 9 22.52 11.76 -11.77
C ASN A 9 21.29 11.72 -12.70
N PHE A 10 21.47 11.57 -14.00
CA PHE A 10 20.37 11.54 -14.96
C PHE A 10 19.55 10.23 -14.89
N TYR A 11 20.23 9.08 -14.76
CA TYR A 11 19.52 7.80 -14.60
C TYR A 11 18.80 7.70 -13.25
N ASN A 12 19.41 8.21 -12.18
CA ASN A 12 18.78 8.21 -10.86
C ASN A 12 17.53 9.10 -10.84
N THR A 13 17.59 10.30 -11.44
CA THR A 13 16.44 11.21 -11.51
C THR A 13 15.30 10.65 -12.39
N LYS A 14 15.61 9.98 -13.50
CA LYS A 14 14.58 9.31 -14.32
C LYS A 14 13.91 8.18 -13.54
N LYS A 15 14.69 7.30 -12.90
CA LYS A 15 14.17 6.21 -12.07
C LYS A 15 13.37 6.71 -10.86
N MET A 16 13.80 7.80 -10.23
CA MET A 16 13.04 8.45 -9.15
C MET A 16 11.70 8.99 -9.65
N LYS A 17 11.66 9.67 -10.80
CA LYS A 17 10.40 10.12 -11.42
C LYS A 17 9.48 8.94 -11.77
N ASP A 18 10.05 7.81 -12.18
CA ASP A 18 9.27 6.60 -12.47
C ASP A 18 8.69 5.98 -11.19
N ILE A 19 9.44 5.99 -10.08
CA ILE A 19 8.95 5.53 -8.76
C ILE A 19 7.88 6.48 -8.22
N GLU A 20 8.05 7.79 -8.32
CA GLU A 20 7.04 8.78 -7.90
C GLU A 20 5.73 8.60 -8.66
N LYS A 21 5.81 8.39 -9.98
CA LYS A 21 4.62 8.05 -10.79
C LYS A 21 3.96 6.77 -10.32
N LEU A 22 4.73 5.75 -10.01
CA LEU A 22 4.23 4.47 -9.51
C LEU A 22 3.51 4.63 -8.16
N ILE A 23 4.06 5.44 -7.25
CA ILE A 23 3.43 5.77 -5.96
C ILE A 23 2.14 6.55 -6.19
N ASN A 24 2.13 7.52 -7.11
CA ASN A 24 0.90 8.27 -7.43
C ASN A 24 -0.19 7.36 -8.01
N SER A 25 0.17 6.43 -8.91
CA SER A 25 -0.77 5.43 -9.43
C SER A 25 -1.25 4.47 -8.35
N TYR A 26 -0.43 4.18 -7.34
CA TYR A 26 -0.85 3.42 -6.17
C TYR A 26 -1.88 4.20 -5.35
N ILE A 27 -1.62 5.48 -5.04
CA ILE A 27 -2.53 6.35 -4.29
C ILE A 27 -3.87 6.47 -5.03
N GLU A 28 -3.84 6.72 -6.33
CA GLU A 28 -5.03 6.81 -7.17
C GLU A 28 -5.85 5.52 -7.08
N SER A 29 -5.22 4.37 -7.34
CA SER A 29 -5.91 3.08 -7.23
C SER A 29 -6.45 2.80 -5.83
N ALA A 30 -5.64 3.01 -4.79
CA ALA A 30 -6.03 2.75 -3.41
C ALA A 30 -7.21 3.63 -2.96
N THR A 31 -7.30 4.86 -3.47
CA THR A 31 -8.44 5.76 -3.20
C THR A 31 -9.76 5.12 -3.61
N TYR A 32 -9.81 4.41 -4.76
CA TYR A 32 -11.06 3.87 -5.33
C TYR A 32 -11.49 2.50 -4.80
N ILE A 33 -10.63 1.77 -4.06
CA ILE A 33 -10.91 0.39 -3.63
C ILE A 33 -12.12 0.33 -2.68
N ASN A 34 -12.25 1.19 -1.69
CA ASN A 34 -13.32 1.05 -0.68
C ASN A 34 -14.57 1.92 -0.92
N ASP A 35 -14.55 2.82 -1.90
CA ASP A 35 -15.65 3.77 -2.13
C ASP A 35 -16.81 3.20 -2.97
N ASN A 36 -16.68 1.97 -3.49
CA ASN A 36 -17.38 1.59 -4.73
C ASN A 36 -18.02 0.18 -4.73
N TYR A 37 -18.52 -0.31 -3.61
CA TYR A 37 -19.10 -1.66 -3.51
C TYR A 37 -20.56 -1.80 -4.05
N MET A 38 -20.94 -1.03 -5.07
CA MET A 38 -22.24 -1.15 -5.76
C MET A 38 -22.05 -1.73 -7.17
N ASP A 39 -22.88 -2.69 -7.58
CA ASP A 39 -22.70 -3.61 -8.74
C ASP A 39 -22.10 -3.05 -10.05
N ARG A 40 -22.30 -1.78 -10.41
CA ARG A 40 -21.68 -1.18 -11.62
C ARG A 40 -20.20 -0.86 -11.45
N VAL A 41 -19.68 -0.84 -10.24
CA VAL A 41 -18.32 -0.39 -9.92
C VAL A 41 -17.39 -1.54 -9.52
N VAL A 42 -17.90 -2.78 -9.46
CA VAL A 42 -17.11 -4.00 -9.22
C VAL A 42 -15.99 -4.19 -10.26
N LYS A 43 -16.23 -3.85 -11.54
CA LYS A 43 -15.18 -3.92 -12.58
C LYS A 43 -14.06 -2.91 -12.33
N THR A 44 -14.41 -1.71 -11.89
CA THR A 44 -13.48 -0.62 -11.58
C THR A 44 -12.68 -0.95 -10.32
N HIS A 45 -13.34 -1.47 -9.29
CA HIS A 45 -12.73 -2.00 -8.08
C HIS A 45 -11.66 -3.06 -8.40
N ASN A 46 -12.02 -4.09 -9.16
CA ASN A 46 -11.09 -5.15 -9.58
C ASN A 46 -9.93 -4.62 -10.43
N HIS A 47 -10.12 -3.56 -11.20
CA HIS A 47 -9.04 -2.93 -11.96
C HIS A 47 -8.04 -2.23 -11.04
N HIS A 48 -8.54 -1.43 -10.09
CA HIS A 48 -7.69 -0.69 -9.16
C HIS A 48 -6.95 -1.63 -8.20
N GLU A 49 -7.61 -2.68 -7.71
CA GLU A 49 -6.99 -3.73 -6.89
C GLU A 49 -5.90 -4.48 -7.67
N LYS A 50 -6.15 -4.87 -8.93
CA LYS A 50 -5.11 -5.48 -9.77
C LYS A 50 -3.93 -4.54 -10.00
N ASN A 51 -4.18 -3.23 -10.08
CA ASN A 51 -3.11 -2.25 -10.26
C ASN A 51 -2.27 -2.10 -8.99
N THR A 52 -2.89 -2.00 -7.80
CA THR A 52 -2.15 -1.95 -6.54
C THR A 52 -1.30 -3.22 -6.35
N ILE A 53 -1.85 -4.41 -6.61
CA ILE A 53 -1.10 -5.67 -6.56
C ILE A 53 0.14 -5.62 -7.46
N LYS A 54 -0.01 -5.25 -8.74
CA LYS A 54 1.12 -5.16 -9.68
C LYS A 54 2.19 -4.17 -9.22
N ILE A 55 1.77 -3.03 -8.67
CA ILE A 55 2.68 -2.01 -8.14
C ILE A 55 3.44 -2.57 -6.93
N VAL A 56 2.75 -3.21 -6.00
CA VAL A 56 3.33 -3.80 -4.79
C VAL A 56 4.29 -4.94 -5.16
N GLU A 57 3.94 -5.81 -6.10
CA GLU A 57 4.83 -6.86 -6.62
C GLU A 57 6.10 -6.27 -7.22
N TYR A 58 5.98 -5.22 -8.03
CA TYR A 58 7.14 -4.52 -8.59
C TYR A 58 8.02 -3.93 -7.48
N LEU A 59 7.41 -3.25 -6.49
CA LEU A 59 8.14 -2.66 -5.37
C LEU A 59 8.84 -3.73 -4.53
N LYS A 60 8.17 -4.84 -4.22
CA LYS A 60 8.74 -5.98 -3.49
C LYS A 60 9.93 -6.57 -4.24
N LYS A 61 9.77 -6.88 -5.53
CA LYS A 61 10.84 -7.45 -6.38
C LYS A 61 12.08 -6.56 -6.45
N ASN A 62 11.91 -5.25 -6.31
CA ASN A 62 13.00 -4.28 -6.35
C ASN A 62 13.46 -3.80 -4.97
N SER A 63 12.98 -4.40 -3.87
CA SER A 63 13.28 -3.96 -2.49
C SER A 63 12.94 -2.48 -2.24
N LEU A 64 11.87 -1.99 -2.87
CA LEU A 64 11.39 -0.61 -2.80
C LEU A 64 10.07 -0.47 -2.04
N LEU A 65 9.56 -1.54 -1.42
CA LEU A 65 8.26 -1.50 -0.73
C LEU A 65 8.21 -0.46 0.40
N TYR A 66 9.35 -0.20 1.06
CA TYR A 66 9.49 0.86 2.06
C TYR A 66 9.09 2.27 1.55
N LYS A 67 9.07 2.49 0.24
CA LYS A 67 8.63 3.75 -0.35
C LYS A 67 7.15 4.05 -0.11
N LEU A 68 6.34 3.05 0.24
CA LEU A 68 4.94 3.26 0.62
C LEU A 68 4.79 3.74 2.07
N HIS A 69 5.83 3.68 2.91
CA HIS A 69 5.75 4.02 4.33
C HIS A 69 5.12 5.40 4.63
N PRO A 70 5.41 6.49 3.88
CA PRO A 70 4.76 7.78 4.10
C PRO A 70 3.23 7.74 3.95
N LEU A 71 2.69 6.77 3.21
CA LEU A 71 1.25 6.65 2.95
C LEU A 71 0.45 6.18 4.17
N LEU A 72 1.09 5.65 5.21
CA LEU A 72 0.43 5.33 6.48
C LEU A 72 -0.20 6.59 7.14
N ASN A 73 0.31 7.76 6.80
CA ASN A 73 -0.16 9.07 7.27
C ASN A 73 -0.91 9.86 6.17
N HIS A 74 -1.29 9.23 5.06
CA HIS A 74 -1.99 9.89 3.96
C HIS A 74 -3.37 10.43 4.42
N PRO A 75 -3.87 11.58 3.94
CA PRO A 75 -5.16 12.12 4.38
C PRO A 75 -6.39 11.25 4.04
N VAL A 76 -6.26 10.34 3.07
CA VAL A 76 -7.34 9.45 2.61
C VAL A 76 -7.25 8.10 3.32
N ASP A 77 -8.30 7.71 4.05
CA ASP A 77 -8.31 6.48 4.84
C ASP A 77 -8.14 5.21 4.02
N ASN A 78 -8.70 5.15 2.80
CA ASN A 78 -8.51 4.00 1.92
C ASN A 78 -7.02 3.80 1.58
N VAL A 79 -6.32 4.89 1.24
CA VAL A 79 -4.88 4.86 0.95
C VAL A 79 -4.08 4.38 2.16
N ARG A 80 -4.43 4.87 3.36
CA ARG A 80 -3.79 4.44 4.61
C ARG A 80 -4.03 2.96 4.88
N LEU A 81 -5.27 2.47 4.72
CA LEU A 81 -5.63 1.08 4.95
C LEU A 81 -4.90 0.14 4.00
N THR A 82 -4.88 0.46 2.70
CA THR A 82 -4.18 -0.34 1.70
C THR A 82 -2.67 -0.33 1.96
N ALA A 83 -2.09 0.83 2.28
CA ALA A 83 -0.67 0.91 2.62
C ALA A 83 -0.34 0.11 3.89
N ALA A 84 -1.19 0.16 4.92
CA ALA A 84 -1.03 -0.62 6.13
C ALA A 84 -1.04 -2.13 5.86
N PHE A 85 -1.96 -2.59 4.99
CA PHE A 85 -1.99 -3.99 4.57
C PHE A 85 -0.68 -4.41 3.90
N ASP A 86 -0.19 -3.63 2.94
CA ASP A 86 1.02 -3.97 2.17
C ASP A 86 2.31 -3.87 2.99
N LEU A 87 2.32 -3.06 4.05
CA LEU A 87 3.48 -2.78 4.89
C LEU A 87 3.50 -3.55 6.21
N LEU A 88 2.47 -4.34 6.51
CA LEU A 88 2.31 -5.00 7.81
C LEU A 88 3.48 -5.93 8.19
N SER A 89 4.16 -6.53 7.21
CA SER A 89 5.35 -7.37 7.44
C SER A 89 6.66 -6.60 7.59
N LEU A 90 6.69 -5.32 7.24
CA LEU A 90 7.89 -4.47 7.31
C LEU A 90 7.81 -3.44 8.45
N TYR A 91 6.60 -2.95 8.75
CA TYR A 91 6.31 -1.89 9.71
C TYR A 91 5.07 -2.26 10.53
N GLU A 92 5.17 -3.40 11.23
CA GLU A 92 4.03 -4.02 11.93
C GLU A 92 3.31 -3.06 12.87
N GLU A 93 4.06 -2.39 13.76
CA GLU A 93 3.49 -1.53 14.79
C GLU A 93 2.78 -0.31 14.18
N GLU A 94 3.42 0.35 13.22
CA GLU A 94 2.85 1.52 12.53
C GLU A 94 1.63 1.14 11.69
N ALA A 95 1.67 0.01 10.99
CA ALA A 95 0.54 -0.47 10.20
C ALA A 95 -0.64 -0.90 11.10
N LYS A 96 -0.39 -1.62 12.20
CA LYS A 96 -1.42 -1.95 13.21
C LYS A 96 -2.08 -0.71 13.79
N LYS A 97 -1.29 0.33 14.07
CA LYS A 97 -1.83 1.62 14.54
C LYS A 97 -2.84 2.20 13.54
N VAL A 98 -2.55 2.16 12.25
CA VAL A 98 -3.50 2.59 11.20
C VAL A 98 -4.78 1.74 11.23
N TYR A 99 -4.67 0.41 11.36
CA TYR A 99 -5.84 -0.46 11.49
C TYR A 99 -6.73 -0.05 12.66
N TYR A 100 -6.15 0.15 13.86
CA TYR A 100 -6.92 0.55 15.04
C TYR A 100 -7.58 1.92 14.88
N GLU A 101 -6.89 2.89 14.30
CA GLU A 101 -7.44 4.22 14.02
C GLU A 101 -8.62 4.14 13.04
N ILE A 102 -8.54 3.32 11.99
CA ILE A 102 -9.62 3.12 11.02
C ILE A 102 -10.81 2.40 11.66
N ILE A 103 -10.56 1.36 12.46
CA ILE A 103 -11.61 0.64 13.22
C ILE A 103 -12.35 1.61 14.15
N ALA A 104 -11.63 2.53 14.80
CA ALA A 104 -12.21 3.52 15.71
C ALA A 104 -13.17 4.51 15.02
N LYS A 105 -13.01 4.76 13.72
CA LYS A 105 -13.90 5.64 12.94
C LYS A 105 -15.29 5.07 12.71
N LYS A 106 -15.50 3.75 12.90
CA LYS A 106 -16.79 3.06 12.75
C LYS A 106 -17.46 3.26 11.37
N ILE A 107 -16.69 3.52 10.32
CA ILE A 107 -17.17 3.52 8.94
C ILE A 107 -17.48 2.07 8.55
N PRO A 108 -18.73 1.67 8.25
CA PRO A 108 -19.16 0.27 8.29
C PRO A 108 -18.29 -0.71 7.50
N LEU A 109 -18.14 -0.49 6.19
CA LEU A 109 -17.36 -1.39 5.32
C LEU A 109 -15.88 -1.33 5.67
N MET A 110 -15.30 -0.14 5.70
CA MET A 110 -13.88 0.05 5.92
C MET A 110 -13.40 -0.44 7.30
N SER A 111 -14.18 -0.22 8.37
CA SER A 111 -13.86 -0.70 9.73
C SER A 111 -13.97 -2.22 9.82
N SER A 112 -14.93 -2.82 9.11
CA SER A 112 -15.07 -4.27 9.05
C SER A 112 -13.90 -4.90 8.29
N THR A 113 -13.54 -4.34 7.14
CA THR A 113 -12.35 -4.75 6.36
C THR A 113 -11.09 -4.65 7.22
N ALA A 114 -10.88 -3.52 7.89
CA ALA A 114 -9.73 -3.31 8.77
C ALA A 114 -9.65 -4.36 9.88
N ARG A 115 -10.77 -4.67 10.54
CA ARG A 115 -10.82 -5.69 11.60
C ARG A 115 -10.50 -7.09 11.09
N ILE A 116 -11.13 -7.49 9.98
CA ILE A 116 -10.95 -8.83 9.39
C ILE A 116 -9.51 -9.01 8.92
N SER A 117 -8.95 -8.02 8.21
CA SER A 117 -7.56 -8.10 7.71
C SER A 117 -6.55 -8.18 8.85
N LEU A 118 -6.71 -7.39 9.91
CA LEU A 118 -5.82 -7.45 11.07
C LEU A 118 -5.90 -8.81 11.76
N GLN A 119 -7.11 -9.31 12.02
CA GLN A 119 -7.32 -10.62 12.65
C GLN A 119 -6.68 -11.75 11.83
N GLN A 120 -6.93 -11.79 10.52
CA GLN A 120 -6.35 -12.80 9.63
C GLN A 120 -4.83 -12.79 9.65
N TRP A 121 -4.23 -11.59 9.67
CA TRP A 121 -2.78 -11.48 9.74
C TRP A 121 -2.23 -11.98 11.09
N GLU A 122 -2.87 -11.65 12.21
CA GLU A 122 -2.47 -12.13 13.54
C GLU A 122 -2.58 -13.66 13.66
N GLU A 123 -3.66 -14.24 13.14
CA GLU A 123 -3.87 -15.68 13.07
C GLU A 123 -2.76 -16.36 12.26
N ASN A 124 -2.47 -15.86 11.06
CA ASN A 124 -1.42 -16.43 10.20
C ASN A 124 -0.04 -16.35 10.85
N LYS A 125 0.32 -15.20 11.45
CA LYS A 125 1.59 -15.04 12.17
C LYS A 125 1.68 -15.99 13.36
N SER A 126 0.58 -16.27 14.06
CA SER A 126 0.56 -17.20 15.19
C SER A 126 0.80 -18.66 14.77
N LEU A 127 0.45 -19.01 13.53
CA LEU A 127 0.66 -20.35 12.96
C LEU A 127 2.13 -20.53 12.53
N GLU A 128 2.73 -19.53 11.90
CA GLU A 128 4.15 -19.56 11.50
C GLU A 128 5.10 -19.72 12.70
N ASN A 129 4.74 -19.20 13.88
CA ASN A 129 5.55 -19.33 15.10
C ASN A 129 5.39 -20.69 15.82
N LYS A 130 4.55 -21.60 15.33
CA LYS A 130 4.32 -22.93 15.91
C LYS A 130 5.04 -24.06 15.17
N GLU A 131 5.64 -23.75 14.02
CA GLU A 131 6.45 -24.68 13.20
C GLU A 131 7.95 -24.50 13.48
#